data_AF-A0A1F5ZJB8-F1
#
_entry.id   AF-A0A1F5ZJB8-F1
#
_cell.length_a   1.000
_cell.length_b   1.000
_cell.length_c   1.000
_cell.angle_alpha   90.00
_cell.angle_beta   90.00
_cell.angle_gamma   90.00
#
_symmetry.space_group_name_H-M   'P 1'
#
loop_
_entity.id
_entity.type
_entity.pdbx_description
1 polymer ?
#
loop_
_entity_poly.entity_id
_entity_poly.type
_entity_poly.pdbx_seq_one_letter_code
_entity_poly.pdbx_strand_id
1 'polypeptide(L)'
;MTGYYRNQVTQKSWNFLCGLVKRYSFVLIGGWAVWLYTHALKSKDIDIVVTRADLGKLGKDFPLIKNARLKKYEINQGEVHSC
;
A
#
# COMPACT_ATOMS: atom_id res chain seq x y z
N MET A 1 24.10 -6.70 -6.52
CA MET A 1 23.69 -5.44 -5.82
C MET A 1 22.21 -5.08 -5.99
N THR A 2 21.36 -5.93 -6.58
CA THR A 2 19.92 -5.66 -6.84
C THR A 2 18.97 -6.13 -5.72
N GLY A 3 19.39 -7.06 -4.85
CA GLY A 3 18.55 -7.61 -3.77
C GLY A 3 18.32 -6.66 -2.60
N TYR A 4 19.31 -5.83 -2.26
CA TYR A 4 19.29 -4.99 -1.06
C TYR A 4 18.23 -3.87 -1.15
N TYR A 5 18.17 -3.18 -2.29
CA TYR A 5 17.15 -2.16 -2.56
C TYR A 5 15.73 -2.75 -2.60
N ARG A 6 15.56 -3.94 -3.22
CA ARG A 6 14.26 -4.64 -3.27
C ARG A 6 13.74 -5.01 -1.88
N ASN A 7 14.64 -5.42 -0.99
CA ASN A 7 14.30 -5.72 0.40
C ASN A 7 13.91 -4.45 1.18
N GLN A 8 14.63 -3.34 1.00
CA GLN A 8 14.31 -2.08 1.69
C GLN A 8 12.97 -1.49 1.25
N VAL A 9 12.69 -1.43 -0.06
CA VAL A 9 11.42 -0.92 -0.59
C VAL A 9 10.26 -1.75 -0.04
N THR A 10 10.41 -3.06 -0.05
CA THR A 10 9.36 -3.94 0.43
C THR A 10 9.23 -3.96 1.96
N GLN A 11 10.29 -3.63 2.72
CA GLN A 11 10.19 -3.45 4.16
C GLN A 11 9.40 -2.18 4.53
N LYS A 12 9.58 -1.07 3.79
CA LYS A 12 8.79 0.14 4.00
C LYS A 12 7.31 -0.11 3.75
N SER A 13 6.97 -0.74 2.63
CA SER A 13 5.60 -1.14 2.31
C SER A 13 5.03 -2.10 3.38
N TRP A 14 5.82 -3.06 3.88
CA TRP A 14 5.39 -3.93 4.98
C TRP A 14 5.08 -3.16 6.26
N ASN A 15 5.98 -2.28 6.69
CA ASN A 15 5.78 -1.48 7.89
C ASN A 15 4.54 -0.58 7.77
N PHE A 16 4.31 -0.02 6.57
CA PHE A 16 3.12 0.76 6.28
C PHE A 16 1.85 -0.09 6.34
N LEU A 17 1.86 -1.29 5.75
CA LEU A 17 0.75 -2.24 5.81
C LEU A 17 0.42 -2.62 7.26
N CYS A 18 1.43 -2.93 8.08
CA CYS A 18 1.26 -3.18 9.52
C CYS A 18 0.63 -1.98 10.25
N GLY A 19 1.00 -0.75 9.88
CA GLY A 19 0.40 0.47 10.43
C GLY A 19 -1.04 0.71 9.95
N LEU A 20 -1.39 0.28 8.74
CA LEU A 20 -2.76 0.35 8.23
C LEU A 20 -3.68 -0.61 8.98
N VAL A 21 -3.27 -1.87 9.17
CA VAL A 21 -4.08 -2.90 9.85
C VAL A 21 -4.50 -2.49 11.27
N LYS A 22 -3.67 -1.69 11.95
CA LYS A 22 -3.97 -1.19 13.31
C LYS A 22 -5.02 -0.08 13.36
N ARG A 23 -5.29 0.60 12.24
CA ARG A 23 -6.10 1.83 12.20
C ARG A 23 -7.35 1.75 11.32
N TYR A 24 -7.36 0.84 10.35
CA TYR A 24 -8.43 0.76 9.36
C TYR A 24 -8.88 -0.69 9.15
N SER A 25 -10.17 -0.86 8.83
CA SER A 25 -10.70 -2.12 8.33
C SER A 25 -10.65 -2.12 6.81
N PHE A 26 -10.00 -3.13 6.21
CA PHE A 26 -9.86 -3.26 4.77
C PHE A 26 -9.61 -4.71 4.35
N VAL A 27 -9.86 -5.00 3.08
CA VAL A 27 -9.45 -6.24 2.42
C VAL A 27 -8.18 -5.96 1.60
N LEU A 28 -7.11 -6.68 1.91
CA LEU A 28 -5.87 -6.62 1.13
C LEU A 28 -6.03 -7.45 -0.15
N ILE A 29 -5.65 -6.87 -1.29
CA ILE A 29 -5.68 -7.53 -2.60
C ILE A 29 -4.32 -7.39 -3.30
N GLY A 30 -4.21 -7.93 -4.52
CA GLY A 30 -3.00 -7.79 -5.34
C GLY A 30 -1.80 -8.57 -4.79
N GLY A 31 -0.59 -8.09 -5.10
CA GLY A 31 0.67 -8.81 -4.83
C GLY A 31 0.92 -9.09 -3.35
N TRP A 32 0.53 -8.20 -2.45
CA TRP A 32 0.69 -8.42 -1.00
C TRP A 32 -0.24 -9.50 -0.46
N ALA A 33 -1.46 -9.62 -0.99
CA ALA A 33 -2.36 -10.70 -0.61
C ALA A 33 -1.79 -12.07 -1.05
N VAL A 34 -1.29 -12.14 -2.28
CA VAL A 34 -0.65 -13.35 -2.81
C VAL A 34 0.60 -13.70 -2.01
N TRP A 35 1.44 -12.72 -1.67
CA TRP A 35 2.67 -12.94 -0.89
C TRP A 35 2.38 -13.42 0.53
N LEU A 36 1.34 -12.92 1.18
CA LEU A 36 0.94 -13.42 2.50
C LEU A 36 0.48 -14.88 2.47
N TYR A 37 -0.17 -15.30 1.38
CA TYR A 37 -0.69 -16.66 1.25
C TYR A 37 0.33 -17.66 0.73
N THR A 38 1.21 -17.26 -0.18
CA THR A 38 2.11 -18.16 -0.94
C THR A 38 3.60 -17.87 -0.74
N HIS A 39 3.94 -16.74 -0.11
CA HIS A 39 5.30 -16.19 -0.07
C HIS A 39 5.94 -15.90 -1.43
N ALA A 40 5.13 -15.88 -2.51
CA ALA A 40 5.56 -15.50 -3.86
C ALA A 40 5.03 -14.10 -4.25
N LEU A 41 5.59 -13.50 -5.31
CA LEU A 41 5.08 -12.29 -5.98
C LEU A 41 4.90 -11.04 -5.09
N LYS A 42 5.96 -10.66 -4.36
CA LYS A 42 5.98 -9.42 -3.57
C LYS A 42 5.97 -8.18 -4.48
N SER A 43 5.04 -7.25 -4.24
CA SER A 43 4.92 -5.98 -4.99
C SER A 43 5.47 -4.78 -4.20
N LYS A 44 5.80 -3.70 -4.91
CA LYS A 44 6.12 -2.40 -4.33
C LYS A 44 4.86 -1.72 -3.77
N ASP A 45 3.78 -1.79 -4.55
CA ASP A 45 2.52 -1.12 -4.27
C ASP A 45 1.61 -1.99 -3.38
N ILE A 46 0.74 -1.33 -2.60
CA ILE A 46 -0.22 -1.96 -1.69
C ILE A 46 -1.62 -1.67 -2.21
N ASP A 47 -2.35 -2.72 -2.59
CA ASP A 47 -3.71 -2.61 -3.09
C ASP A 47 -4.69 -3.04 -2.00
N ILE A 48 -5.63 -2.15 -1.64
CA ILE A 48 -6.64 -2.41 -0.60
C ILE A 48 -8.03 -2.01 -1.07
N VAL A 49 -9.04 -2.73 -0.57
CA VAL A 49 -10.45 -2.38 -0.69
C VAL A 49 -10.96 -1.97 0.68
N VAL A 50 -11.54 -0.78 0.77
CA VAL A 50 -12.02 -0.17 2.02
C VAL A 50 -13.50 0.16 1.92
N THR A 51 -14.15 0.27 3.09
CA THR A 51 -15.51 0.81 3.17
C THR A 51 -15.50 2.31 2.87
N ARG A 52 -16.66 2.88 2.54
CA ARG A 52 -16.79 4.34 2.35
C ARG A 52 -16.44 5.14 3.61
N ALA A 53 -16.73 4.58 4.79
CA ALA A 53 -16.39 5.22 6.07
C ALA A 53 -14.87 5.27 6.27
N ASP A 54 -14.17 4.16 6.03
CA ASP A 54 -12.71 4.10 6.16
C ASP A 54 -11.99 4.89 5.06
N LEU A 55 -12.55 4.96 3.85
CA LEU A 55 -12.06 5.86 2.80
C LEU A 55 -12.10 7.33 3.24
N GLY A 56 -13.17 7.73 3.94
CA GLY A 56 -13.28 9.07 4.52
C GLY A 56 -12.25 9.36 5.61
N LYS A 57 -11.91 8.37 6.45
CA LYS A 57 -10.83 8.49 7.44
C LYS A 57 -9.46 8.59 6.75
N LEU A 58 -9.20 7.72 5.77
CA LEU A 58 -7.97 7.73 4.97
C LEU A 58 -7.74 9.09 4.29
N GLY A 59 -8.80 9.71 3.78
CA GLY A 59 -8.71 11.06 3.19
C GLY A 59 -8.42 12.19 4.18
N LYS A 60 -8.63 11.98 5.49
CA LYS A 60 -8.22 12.92 6.54
C LYS A 60 -6.77 12.70 6.96
N ASP A 61 -6.36 11.43 7.01
CA ASP A 61 -5.05 11.03 7.55
C ASP A 61 -3.94 11.05 6.48
N PHE A 62 -4.31 11.01 5.20
CA PHE A 62 -3.37 10.94 4.07
C PHE A 62 -3.80 11.82 2.89
N PRO A 63 -2.85 12.25 2.04
CA PRO A 63 -3.14 12.93 0.79
C PRO A 63 -3.74 11.95 -0.22
N LEU A 64 -5.05 11.73 -0.11
CA LEU A 64 -5.81 10.81 -0.96
C LEU A 64 -6.19 11.49 -2.27
N ILE A 65 -5.68 10.98 -3.38
CA ILE A 65 -5.92 11.52 -4.73
C ILE A 65 -6.93 10.62 -5.45
N LYS A 66 -8.02 11.20 -5.94
CA LYS A 66 -8.99 10.47 -6.77
C LYS A 66 -8.55 10.48 -8.24
N ASN A 67 -8.27 9.32 -8.80
CA ASN A 67 -8.04 9.17 -10.23
C ASN A 67 -9.39 9.02 -10.95
N ALA A 68 -9.86 10.08 -11.60
CA ALA A 68 -11.17 10.10 -12.27
C ALA A 68 -11.29 9.07 -13.41
N ARG A 69 -10.19 8.79 -14.11
CA ARG A 69 -10.17 7.85 -15.24
C ARG A 69 -10.27 6.39 -14.78
N LEU A 70 -9.53 6.05 -13.73
CA LEU A 70 -9.41 4.68 -13.24
C LEU A 70 -10.39 4.36 -12.09
N LYS A 71 -11.23 5.33 -11.69
CA LYS A 71 -12.21 5.23 -10.59
C LYS A 71 -11.61 4.69 -9.29
N LYS A 72 -10.33 4.98 -9.03
CA LYS A 72 -9.58 4.55 -7.84
C LYS A 72 -9.03 5.73 -7.06
N TYR A 73 -8.64 5.46 -5.83
CA TYR A 73 -7.99 6.41 -4.96
C TYR A 73 -6.54 5.96 -4.72
N GLU A 74 -5.62 6.90 -4.72
CA GLU A 74 -4.19 6.65 -4.57
C GLU A 74 -3.65 7.50 -3.42
N ILE A 75 -2.77 6.90 -2.62
CA ILE A 75 -1.97 7.60 -1.61
C ILE A 75 -0.52 7.49 -2.06
N ASN A 76 0.07 8.63 -2.40
CA ASN A 76 1.48 8.70 -2.75
C ASN A 76 2.26 9.15 -1.53
N GLN A 77 2.95 8.22 -0.86
CA GLN A 77 4.02 8.58 0.06
C GLN A 77 5.32 8.58 -0.73
N GLY A 78 5.98 9.74 -0.77
CA GLY A 78 6.99 10.13 -1.76
C GLY A 78 8.16 9.19 -2.04
N GLU A 79 8.91 9.59 -3.07
CA GLU A 79 9.99 8.89 -3.76
C GLU A 79 11.03 8.27 -2.83
N VAL A 80 11.42 7.03 -3.15
CA VAL A 80 12.73 6.52 -2.72
C VAL A 80 13.75 7.36 -3.47
N HIS A 81 14.37 8.34 -2.81
CA HIS A 81 15.59 8.96 -3.31
C HIS A 81 16.62 7.85 -3.52
N SER A 82 16.79 7.43 -4.77
CA SER A 82 18.03 6.84 -5.23
C SER A 82 19.06 7.97 -5.26
N CYS A 83 19.88 8.06 -4.22
CA CYS A 83 21.21 8.65 -4.33
C CYS A 83 22.08 7.74 -5.20
#